data_AF-M3HMI6-F1
#
_entry.id   AF-M3HMI6-F1
#
_cell.length_a   1.000
_cell.length_b   1.000
_cell.length_c   1.000
_cell.angle_alpha   90.00
_cell.angle_beta   90.00
_cell.angle_gamma   90.00
#
_symmetry.space_group_name_H-M   'P 1'
#
loop_
_entity.id
_entity.type
_entity.pdbx_description
1 polymer ?
#
loop_
_entity_poly.entity_id
_entity_poly.type
_entity_poly.pdbx_seq_one_letter_code
_entity_poly.pdbx_strand_id
1 'polypeptide(L)'
;MAVFIGATGTDIGKTLFSSLILGKYGKSLGLKYFKPVQTGNDSDRVTLMNLTGLHESYFLKNYYSLSFAGSPHYASELEGVEIDSDELSRHLYSIRDEKSSWKEPVVYSFR
;
A
#
# COMPACT_ATOMS: atom_id res chain seq x y z
N MET A 1 -11.85 6.52 -7.34
CA MET A 1 -12.49 6.06 -6.07
C MET A 1 -11.41 5.41 -5.22
N ALA A 2 -11.44 5.54 -3.90
CA ALA A 2 -10.42 4.96 -3.02
C ALA A 2 -11.05 4.03 -1.98
N VAL A 3 -10.38 2.93 -1.64
CA VAL A 3 -10.76 1.99 -0.58
C VAL A 3 -9.62 1.93 0.42
N PHE A 4 -9.92 2.17 1.70
CA PHE A 4 -8.94 2.10 2.78
C PHE A 4 -9.18 0.84 3.61
N ILE A 5 -8.12 0.07 3.83
CA ILE A 5 -8.10 -1.14 4.67
C ILE A 5 -7.40 -0.77 5.97
N GLY A 6 -8.21 -0.56 7.01
CA GLY A 6 -7.76 -0.34 8.39
C GLY A 6 -7.79 -1.62 9.22
N ALA A 7 -7.15 -1.59 10.39
CA ALA A 7 -7.04 -2.72 11.30
C ALA A 7 -6.73 -2.28 12.72
N THR A 8 -7.08 -3.10 13.71
CA THR A 8 -6.79 -2.86 15.13
C THR A 8 -5.42 -3.35 15.59
N GLY A 9 -4.68 -4.08 14.74
CA GLY A 9 -3.37 -4.62 15.07
C GLY A 9 -2.58 -5.15 13.87
N THR A 10 -1.40 -5.68 14.15
CA THR A 10 -0.56 -6.41 13.20
C THR A 10 -1.00 -7.86 13.07
N ASP A 11 -0.64 -8.51 11.97
CA ASP A 11 -0.92 -9.93 11.71
C ASP A 11 -2.40 -10.36 11.75
N ILE A 12 -3.33 -9.40 11.75
CA ILE A 12 -4.77 -9.69 11.76
C ILE A 12 -5.34 -10.04 10.37
N GLY A 13 -4.47 -10.26 9.37
CA GLY A 13 -4.89 -10.66 8.03
C GLY A 13 -5.15 -9.52 7.03
N LYS A 14 -4.69 -8.28 7.28
CA LYS A 14 -4.82 -7.15 6.32
C LYS A 14 -4.31 -7.51 4.92
N THR A 15 -3.13 -8.12 4.83
CA THR A 15 -2.51 -8.47 3.55
C THR A 15 -3.32 -9.56 2.84
N LEU A 16 -3.82 -10.56 3.57
CA LEU A 16 -4.72 -11.57 3.00
C LEU A 16 -6.05 -10.94 2.52
N PHE A 17 -6.66 -10.06 3.31
CA PHE A 17 -7.90 -9.39 2.91
C PHE A 17 -7.70 -8.51 1.67
N SER A 18 -6.57 -7.79 1.61
CA SER A 18 -6.18 -7.01 0.43
C SER A 18 -6.01 -7.90 -0.80
N SER A 19 -5.43 -9.10 -0.65
CA SER A 19 -5.26 -10.05 -1.77
C SER A 19 -6.61 -10.54 -2.30
N LEU A 20 -7.61 -10.78 -1.44
CA LEU A 20 -8.94 -11.19 -1.86
C LEU A 20 -9.64 -10.09 -2.69
N ILE A 21 -9.54 -8.84 -2.26
CA ILE A 21 -10.08 -7.69 -3.00
C ILE A 21 -9.39 -7.55 -4.36
N LEU A 22 -8.06 -7.58 -4.39
CA LEU A 22 -7.28 -7.46 -5.61
C LEU A 22 -7.50 -8.65 -6.56
N GLY A 23 -7.53 -9.87 -6.04
CA GLY A 23 -7.80 -11.07 -6.85
C GLY A 23 -9.19 -11.04 -7.48
N LYS A 24 -10.20 -10.58 -6.75
CA LYS A 24 -11.58 -10.54 -7.24
C LYS A 24 -11.87 -9.37 -8.18
N TYR A 25 -11.34 -8.19 -7.89
CA TYR A 25 -11.72 -6.94 -8.56
C TYR A 25 -10.57 -6.20 -9.23
N GLY A 26 -9.33 -6.66 -9.08
CA GLY A 26 -8.13 -5.99 -9.55
C GLY A 26 -8.16 -5.70 -11.04
N LYS A 27 -8.41 -6.71 -11.88
CA LYS A 27 -8.46 -6.53 -13.34
C LYS A 27 -9.72 -5.80 -13.80
N SER A 28 -10.89 -6.15 -13.26
CA SER A 28 -12.17 -5.61 -13.74
C SER A 28 -12.36 -4.14 -13.41
N LEU A 29 -11.75 -3.66 -12.32
CA LEU A 29 -11.82 -2.27 -11.91
C LEU A 29 -10.50 -1.52 -12.08
N GLY A 30 -9.41 -2.19 -12.47
CA GLY A 30 -8.07 -1.58 -12.52
C GLY A 30 -7.53 -1.21 -11.13
N LEU A 31 -7.85 -1.99 -10.09
CA LEU A 31 -7.41 -1.68 -8.72
C LEU A 31 -5.90 -1.77 -8.58
N LYS A 32 -5.28 -0.68 -8.12
CA LYS A 32 -3.89 -0.71 -7.68
C LYS A 32 -3.78 -0.79 -6.18
N TYR A 33 -2.80 -1.57 -5.71
CA TYR A 33 -2.40 -1.62 -4.31
C TYR A 33 -1.36 -0.54 -4.03
N PHE A 34 -1.55 0.19 -2.94
CA PHE A 34 -0.54 1.08 -2.39
C PHE A 34 -0.44 0.93 -0.88
N LYS A 35 0.80 0.83 -0.41
CA LYS A 35 1.17 0.95 1.00
C LYS A 35 2.25 2.03 1.11
N PRO A 36 1.93 3.23 1.63
CA PRO A 36 2.85 4.36 1.61
C PRO A 36 4.10 4.10 2.44
N VAL A 37 3.94 3.47 3.61
CA VAL A 37 5.04 3.15 4.51
C VAL A 37 5.07 1.65 4.78
N GLN A 38 6.16 1.02 4.38
CA GLN A 38 6.49 -0.36 4.73
C GLN A 38 7.55 -0.37 5.81
N THR A 39 7.40 -1.26 6.77
CA THR A 39 8.33 -1.47 7.88
C THR A 39 8.63 -2.97 7.96
N GLY A 40 9.87 -3.34 8.24
CA GLY A 40 10.31 -4.72 8.20
C GLY A 40 10.65 -5.19 6.78
N ASN A 41 11.39 -6.30 6.71
CA ASN A 41 11.89 -6.87 5.46
C ASN A 41 10.83 -7.59 4.62
N ASP A 42 9.65 -7.87 5.20
CA ASP A 42 8.55 -8.50 4.48
C ASP A 42 7.89 -7.51 3.51
N SER A 43 7.81 -7.87 2.24
CA SER A 43 7.18 -7.02 1.23
C SER A 43 5.73 -7.44 0.99
N ASP A 44 4.78 -6.63 1.46
CA ASP A 44 3.35 -6.85 1.17
C ASP A 44 3.10 -6.91 -0.35
N ARG A 45 3.83 -6.12 -1.14
CA ARG A 45 3.73 -6.14 -2.61
C ARG A 45 4.07 -7.52 -3.17
N VAL A 46 5.16 -8.13 -2.71
CA VAL A 46 5.58 -9.46 -3.16
C VAL A 46 4.57 -10.52 -2.72
N THR A 47 4.14 -10.48 -1.46
CA THR A 47 3.12 -11.40 -0.93
C THR A 47 1.83 -11.31 -1.74
N LEU A 48 1.34 -10.10 -2.02
CA LEU A 48 0.11 -9.91 -2.79
C LEU A 48 0.27 -10.32 -4.26
N MET A 49 1.41 -10.02 -4.90
CA MET A 49 1.70 -10.49 -6.26
C MET A 49 1.61 -12.02 -6.33
N ASN A 50 2.24 -12.72 -5.38
CA ASN A 50 2.23 -14.17 -5.32
C ASN A 50 0.82 -14.74 -5.08
N LEU A 51 0.04 -14.13 -4.18
CA LEU A 51 -1.31 -14.59 -3.85
C LEU A 51 -2.33 -14.33 -4.96
N THR A 52 -2.16 -13.26 -5.73
CA THR A 52 -3.16 -12.81 -6.72
C THR A 52 -2.80 -13.17 -8.16
N GLY A 53 -1.52 -13.46 -8.44
CA GLY A 53 -1.01 -13.64 -9.80
C GLY A 53 -1.11 -12.38 -10.68
N LEU A 54 -1.34 -11.20 -10.08
CA LEU A 54 -1.41 -9.94 -10.82
C LEU A 54 -0.03 -9.45 -11.21
N HIS A 55 0.04 -8.78 -12.36
CA HIS A 55 1.27 -8.16 -12.85
C HIS A 55 1.74 -7.04 -11.91
N GLU A 56 3.05 -6.77 -11.86
CA GLU A 56 3.64 -5.74 -10.99
C GLU A 56 3.03 -4.34 -11.17
N SER A 57 2.47 -4.05 -12.35
CA SER A 57 1.80 -2.77 -12.66
C SER A 57 0.56 -2.48 -11.79
N TYR A 58 0.02 -3.49 -11.11
CA TYR A 58 -1.06 -3.38 -10.12
C TYR A 58 -0.55 -3.01 -8.72
N PHE A 59 0.76 -2.95 -8.49
CA PHE A 59 1.37 -2.71 -7.19
C PHE A 59 2.27 -1.49 -7.23
N LEU A 60 1.78 -0.37 -6.69
CA LEU A 60 2.55 0.86 -6.58
C LEU A 60 3.71 0.69 -5.60
N LYS A 61 4.85 1.34 -5.89
CA LYS A 61 6.01 1.33 -4.99
C LYS A 61 5.64 1.99 -3.67
N ASN A 62 6.21 1.49 -2.58
CA ASN A 62 6.10 2.15 -1.29
C ASN A 62 6.85 3.48 -1.36
N TYR A 63 6.39 4.50 -0.63
CA TYR A 63 7.08 5.78 -0.56
C TYR A 63 8.28 5.70 0.39
N TYR A 64 8.04 5.16 1.59
CA TYR A 64 9.06 4.83 2.56
C TYR A 64 9.11 3.31 2.78
N SER A 65 10.31 2.77 2.86
CA SER A 65 10.57 1.38 3.25
C SER A 65 11.65 1.36 4.32
N LEU A 66 11.25 0.99 5.53
CA LEU A 66 12.06 0.96 6.73
C LEU A 66 12.35 -0.50 7.10
N SER A 67 13.58 -0.80 7.51
CA SER A 67 14.04 -2.17 7.77
C SER A 67 13.56 -2.70 9.13
N PHE A 68 13.35 -1.83 10.11
CA PHE A 68 12.89 -2.19 11.44
C PHE A 68 11.43 -2.63 11.41
N ALA A 69 11.15 -3.81 11.95
CA ALA A 69 9.80 -4.33 12.06
C ALA A 69 9.08 -3.70 13.27
N GLY A 70 8.30 -2.65 13.01
CA GLY A 70 7.54 -1.95 14.06
C GLY A 70 6.42 -1.08 13.50
N SER A 71 5.96 -0.12 14.31
CA SER A 71 5.13 0.96 13.82
C SER A 71 5.95 1.90 12.92
N PRO A 72 5.36 2.58 11.92
CA PRO A 72 6.04 3.56 11.10
C PRO A 72 6.83 4.60 11.89
N HIS A 73 6.21 5.17 12.93
CA HIS A 73 6.84 6.16 13.81
C HIS A 73 8.09 5.62 14.51
N TYR A 74 8.00 4.42 15.08
CA TYR A 74 9.12 3.85 15.83
C TYR A 74 10.25 3.39 14.92
N ALA A 75 9.91 2.79 13.77
CA ALA A 75 10.90 2.40 12.77
C ALA A 75 11.63 3.64 12.20
N SER A 76 10.91 4.73 11.96
CA SER A 76 11.48 5.95 11.39
C SER A 76 12.41 6.65 12.37
N GLU A 77 12.05 6.69 13.66
CA GLU A 77 12.90 7.18 14.75
C GLU A 77 14.20 6.37 14.87
N LEU A 78 14.11 5.04 14.88
CA LEU A 78 15.28 4.16 14.98
C LEU A 78 16.22 4.26 13.78
N GLU A 79 15.68 4.47 12.58
CA GLU A 79 16.46 4.57 11.34
C GLU A 79 16.87 6.01 11.00
N GLY A 80 16.50 7.00 11.82
CA GLY A 80 16.80 8.41 11.57
C GLY A 80 16.15 8.94 10.29
N VAL A 81 15.01 8.37 9.89
CA VAL A 81 14.24 8.76 8.71
C VAL A 81 13.07 9.63 9.17
N GLU A 82 12.92 10.82 8.60
CA GLU A 82 11.73 11.64 8.81
C GLU A 82 10.63 11.26 7.81
N ILE A 83 9.45 10.93 8.32
CA ILE A 83 8.26 10.68 7.49
C ILE A 83 7.48 11.99 7.36
N ASP A 84 7.58 12.65 6.21
CA ASP A 84 6.81 13.85 5.90
C ASP A 84 5.38 13.45 5.46
N SER A 85 4.39 13.75 6.31
CA SER A 85 2.99 13.46 6.05
C SER A 85 2.37 14.33 4.95
N ASP A 86 2.87 15.55 4.75
CA ASP A 86 2.45 16.44 3.67
C ASP A 86 2.98 15.95 2.34
N GLU A 87 4.22 15.44 2.31
CA GLU A 87 4.80 14.80 1.12
C GLU A 87 4.04 13.53 0.75
N LEU A 88 3.73 12.65 1.72
CA LEU A 88 2.89 11.48 1.50
C LEU A 88 1.51 11.86 0.96
N SER A 89 0.90 12.91 1.49
CA SER A 89 -0.40 13.40 1.04
C SER A 89 -0.31 13.92 -0.39
N ARG A 90 0.70 14.73 -0.72
CA ARG A 90 0.96 15.22 -2.08
C ARG A 90 1.14 14.07 -3.07
N HIS A 91 1.93 13.05 -2.71
CA HIS A 91 2.13 11.86 -3.53
C HIS A 91 0.86 11.03 -3.71
N LEU A 92 0.06 10.89 -2.65
CA LEU A 92 -1.24 10.22 -2.71
C LEU A 92 -2.17 10.89 -3.72
N TYR A 93 -2.22 12.23 -3.72
CA TYR A 93 -3.00 13.00 -4.68
C TYR A 93 -2.42 12.90 -6.09
N SER A 94 -1.10 12.89 -6.27
CA SER A 94 -0.50 12.73 -7.60
C SER A 94 -0.84 11.38 -8.23
N ILE A 95 -0.84 10.29 -7.45
CA ILE A 95 -1.29 8.96 -7.90
C ILE A 95 -2.76 9.00 -8.36
N ARG A 96 -3.59 9.79 -7.69
CA ARG A 96 -5.02 9.94 -8.02
C ARG A 96 -5.21 10.78 -9.29
N ASP A 97 -4.46 11.87 -9.41
CA ASP A 97 -4.67 12.90 -10.45
C ASP A 97 -3.96 12.56 -11.77
N GLU A 98 -2.84 11.81 -11.76
CA GLU A 98 -2.21 11.23 -12.97
C GLU A 98 -3.21 10.41 -13.83
N LYS A 99 -4.34 10.00 -13.24
CA LYS A 99 -5.36 9.16 -13.86
C LYS A 99 -6.72 9.82 -14.05
N SER A 100 -6.79 11.16 -14.09
CA SER A 100 -8.05 11.88 -14.35
C SER A 100 -8.66 11.64 -15.76
N SER A 101 -8.04 10.80 -16.62
CA SER A 101 -8.64 10.39 -17.90
C SER A 101 -9.49 9.10 -17.84
N TRP A 102 -9.41 8.24 -16.81
CA TRP A 102 -10.28 7.04 -16.69
C TRP A 102 -10.56 6.59 -15.24
N LYS A 103 -11.79 6.11 -14.99
CA LYS A 103 -12.39 5.76 -13.69
C LYS A 103 -11.91 4.40 -13.12
N GLU A 104 -10.72 4.33 -12.51
CA GLU A 104 -10.28 3.13 -11.78
C GLU A 104 -10.18 3.37 -10.25
N PRO A 105 -10.56 2.42 -9.36
CA PRO A 105 -10.39 2.58 -7.93
C PRO A 105 -8.97 2.21 -7.43
N VAL A 106 -8.57 2.69 -6.26
CA VAL A 106 -7.27 2.37 -5.61
C VAL A 106 -7.52 1.80 -4.23
N VAL A 107 -6.76 0.77 -3.83
CA VAL A 107 -6.83 0.17 -2.49
C VAL A 107 -5.58 0.57 -1.69
N TYR A 108 -5.81 1.16 -0.53
CA TYR A 108 -4.81 1.61 0.43
C TYR A 108 -4.86 0.73 1.68
N SER A 109 -3.71 0.33 2.21
CA SER A 109 -3.61 -0.42 3.47
C SER A 109 -2.70 0.34 4.44
N PHE A 110 -3.18 0.56 5.67
CA PHE A 110 -2.44 1.26 6.71
C PHE A 110 -2.07 0.31 7.87
N ARG A 111 -0.94 0.61 8.52
CA ARG A 111 -0.54 0.04 9.80
C ARG A 111 -1.07 0.91 10.93
#